data_AF-A0A2E8A8U2-F1
#
_entry.id   AF-A0A2E8A8U2-F1
#
_cell.length_a   1.000
_cell.length_b   1.000
_cell.length_c   1.000
_cell.angle_alpha   90.00
_cell.angle_beta   90.00
_cell.angle_gamma   90.00
#
_symmetry.space_group_name_H-M   'P 1'
#
loop_
_entity.id
_entity.type
_entity.pdbx_description
1 polymer ?
#
loop_
_entity_poly.entity_id
_entity_poly.type
_entity_poly.pdbx_seq_one_letter_code
_entity_poly.pdbx_strand_id
1 'polypeptide(L)' 'MDLYFKELALVENAMQSVKKGDFYELYYYPSQGIEIWWKDNLAVKVEGDDFAKLYLSIWLGDHEKTRSLKDDLLKIN' A
#
# COMPACT_ATOMS: atom_id res chain seq x y z
N MET A 1 4.44 10.82 -17.34
CA MET A 1 4.24 9.43 -16.85
C MET A 1 5.27 9.10 -15.76
N ASP A 2 6.01 10.10 -15.27
CA ASP A 2 7.17 9.96 -14.37
C ASP A 2 6.88 10.39 -12.92
N LEU A 3 5.64 10.82 -12.66
CA LEU A 3 5.22 11.20 -11.33
C LEU A 3 5.15 9.92 -10.48
N TYR A 4 5.91 9.89 -9.40
CA TYR A 4 6.05 8.79 -8.44
C TYR A 4 6.93 7.59 -8.80
N PHE A 5 7.74 7.67 -9.86
CA PHE A 5 8.64 6.56 -10.22
C PHE A 5 9.63 6.23 -9.09
N LYS A 6 10.14 7.26 -8.40
CA LYS A 6 11.07 7.08 -7.29
C LYS A 6 10.41 6.37 -6.11
N GLU A 7 9.21 6.80 -5.75
CA GLU A 7 8.41 6.27 -4.65
C GLU A 7 8.01 4.82 -4.92
N LEU A 8 7.59 4.52 -6.15
CA LEU A 8 7.32 3.14 -6.55
C LEU A 8 8.58 2.28 -6.50
N ALA A 9 9.73 2.79 -6.96
CA ALA A 9 11.00 2.06 -6.88
C ALA A 9 11.43 1.81 -5.42
N LEU A 10 11.17 2.73 -4.49
CA LEU A 10 11.42 2.50 -3.06
C LEU A 10 10.59 1.33 -2.54
N VAL A 11 9.31 1.27 -2.91
CA VAL A 11 8.41 0.18 -2.54
C VAL A 11 8.88 -1.15 -3.14
N GLU A 12 9.13 -1.20 -4.45
CA GLU A 12 9.55 -2.42 -5.14
C GLU A 12 10.84 -3.00 -4.58
N ASN A 13 11.84 -2.15 -4.30
CA ASN A 13 13.13 -2.59 -3.74
C ASN A 13 13.03 -3.10 -2.29
N ALA A 14 11.97 -2.72 -1.56
CA ALA A 14 11.73 -3.20 -0.21
C ALA A 14 10.99 -4.55 -0.17
N MET A 15 10.40 -4.97 -1.29
CA MET A 15 9.68 -6.24 -1.37
C MET A 15 10.65 -7.43 -1.36
N GLN A 16 10.22 -8.48 -0.66
CA GLN A 16 10.90 -9.76 -0.50
C GLN A 16 10.03 -10.86 -1.12
N SER A 17 10.66 -11.98 -1.47
CA SER A 17 9.93 -13.15 -1.93
C SER A 17 8.98 -13.66 -0.83
N VAL A 18 7.70 -13.77 -1.16
CA VAL A 18 6.66 -14.24 -0.24
C VAL A 18 6.39 -15.74 -0.39
N LYS A 19 6.10 -16.41 0.71
CA LYS A 19 5.54 -17.77 0.75
C LYS A 19 4.12 -17.72 1.28
N LYS A 20 3.36 -18.82 1.10
CA LYS A 20 2.00 -18.91 1.64
C LYS A 20 2.02 -18.70 3.16
N GLY A 21 1.22 -17.74 3.62
CA GLY A 21 1.13 -17.36 5.04
C GLY A 21 1.99 -16.17 5.44
N ASP A 22 2.93 -15.74 4.59
CA ASP A 22 3.60 -14.46 4.78
C ASP A 22 2.63 -13.32 4.45
N PHE A 23 2.77 -12.20 5.17
CA PHE A 23 2.03 -10.97 4.91
C PHE A 23 2.93 -9.76 5.13
N TYR A 24 2.61 -8.70 4.39
CA TYR A 24 3.08 -7.35 4.65
C TYR A 24 1.99 -6.59 5.38
N GLU A 25 2.40 -5.64 6.23
CA GLU A 25 1.48 -4.68 6.81
C GLU A 25 1.67 -3.33 6.12
N LEU A 26 0.58 -2.75 5.61
CA LEU A 26 0.55 -1.41 5.04
C LEU A 26 -0.11 -0.47 6.04
N TYR A 27 0.66 0.46 6.58
CA TYR A 27 0.15 1.53 7.43
C TYR A 27 0.02 2.80 6.60
N TYR A 28 -1.19 3.36 6.57
CA TYR A 28 -1.45 4.67 5.98
C TYR A 28 -1.57 5.71 7.09
N TYR A 29 -0.74 6.75 7.02
CA TYR A 29 -0.76 7.88 7.94
C TYR A 29 -1.21 9.13 7.17
N PRO A 30 -2.45 9.60 7.40
CA PRO A 30 -2.98 10.78 6.71
C PRO A 30 -2.01 11.96 6.78
N SER A 31 -1.79 12.60 5.63
CA SER A 31 -0.86 13.74 5.47
C SER A 31 0.62 13.46 5.72
N GLN A 32 1.00 12.24 6.10
CA GLN A 32 2.40 11.86 6.36
C GLN A 32 2.94 10.91 5.30
N GLY A 33 2.16 9.91 4.89
CA GLY A 33 2.59 8.94 3.88
C GLY A 33 2.17 7.51 4.20
N ILE A 34 2.98 6.55 3.77
CA ILE A 34 2.81 5.12 4.07
C ILE A 34 4.06 4.52 4.69
N GLU A 35 3.85 3.47 5.47
CA GLU A 35 4.89 2.55 5.90
C GLU A 35 4.49 1.12 5.51
N ILE A 36 5.46 0.36 5.00
CA ILE A 36 5.29 -1.06 4.72
C ILE A 36 6.23 -1.85 5.62
N TRP A 37 5.68 -2.84 6.33
CA TRP A 37 6.40 -3.65 7.31
C TRP A 37 6.42 -5.12 6.90
N TRP A 38 7.55 -5.78 7.18
CA TRP A 38 7.76 -7.20 6.98
C TRP A 38 8.23 -7.85 8.28
N LYS A 39 7.40 -8.71 8.87
CA LYS A 39 7.75 -9.49 10.09
C LYS A 39 8.39 -8.59 11.15
N ASP A 40 7.64 -7.58 11.58
CA ASP A 40 8.02 -6.56 12.58
C ASP A 40 9.15 -5.58 12.18
N ASN A 41 9.67 -5.67 10.95
CA ASN A 41 10.70 -4.75 10.46
C ASN A 41 10.09 -3.74 9.48
N LEU A 42 10.35 -2.45 9.70
CA LEU A 42 10.00 -1.40 8.75
C LEU A 42 10.80 -1.60 7.46
N ALA A 43 10.14 -2.06 6.40
CA ALA A 43 10.77 -2.36 5.13
C ALA A 43 10.96 -1.08 4.29
N VAL A 44 9.95 -0.20 4.29
CA VAL A 44 10.04 1.10 3.62
C VAL A 44 9.07 2.09 4.24
N LYS A 45 9.49 3.36 4.27
CA LYS A 45 8.64 4.51 4.52
C LYS A 45 8.68 5.41 3.29
N VAL A 46 7.50 5.80 2.81
CA VAL A 46 7.37 6.78 1.73
C VAL A 46 6.54 7.93 2.24
N GLU A 47 7.14 9.12 2.24
CA GLU A 47 6.50 10.34 2.69
C GLU A 47 5.63 10.96 1.59
N GLY A 48 4.60 11.71 2.00
CA GLY A 48 3.76 12.47 1.10
C GLY A 48 2.39 11.83 0.85
N ASP A 49 1.36 12.67 0.95
CA ASP A 49 -0.04 12.23 0.89
C ASP A 49 -0.49 11.85 -0.53
N ASP A 50 0.09 12.46 -1.56
CA ASP A 50 -0.32 12.19 -2.94
C ASP A 50 0.06 10.77 -3.38
N PHE A 51 1.31 10.37 -3.13
CA PHE A 51 1.74 8.99 -3.39
C PHE A 51 0.99 8.00 -2.50
N ALA A 52 0.79 8.33 -1.22
CA ALA A 52 0.09 7.46 -0.29
C ALA A 52 -1.35 7.17 -0.74
N LYS A 53 -2.10 8.20 -1.18
CA LYS A 53 -3.44 8.04 -1.75
C LYS A 53 -3.42 7.21 -3.03
N LEU A 54 -2.48 7.47 -3.92
CA LEU A 54 -2.32 6.71 -5.16
C LEU A 54 -2.04 5.23 -4.86
N TYR A 55 -1.11 4.95 -3.95
CA TYR A 55 -0.73 3.59 -3.60
C TYR A 55 -1.88 2.85 -2.91
N LEU A 56 -2.58 3.49 -1.96
CA LEU A 56 -3.75 2.91 -1.30
C LEU A 56 -4.90 2.63 -2.29
N SER A 57 -4.99 3.40 -3.38
CA SER A 57 -6.01 3.21 -4.42
C SER A 57 -5.91 1.86 -5.14
N ILE A 58 -4.76 1.18 -5.11
CA ILE A 58 -4.60 -0.19 -5.63
C ILE A 58 -5.61 -1.14 -4.95
N TRP A 59 -5.83 -0.95 -3.64
CA TRP A 59 -6.75 -1.78 -2.86
C TRP A 59 -8.13 -1.15 -2.70
N LEU A 60 -8.21 0.15 -2.45
CA LEU A 60 -9.47 0.83 -2.08
C LEU A 60 -10.04 1.77 -3.17
N GLY A 61 -9.40 1.78 -4.34
CA GLY A 61 -9.90 2.44 -5.55
C GLY A 61 -11.04 1.67 -6.21
N ASP A 62 -11.44 2.11 -7.40
CA ASP A 62 -12.49 1.43 -8.18
C ASP A 62 -11.86 0.36 -9.08
N HIS A 63 -11.50 -0.76 -8.47
CA HIS A 63 -10.95 -1.93 -9.16
C HIS A 63 -11.80 -3.17 -8.84
N GLU A 64 -12.36 -3.83 -9.86
CA GLU A 64 -13.25 -4.99 -9.66
C GLU A 64 -12.63 -6.09 -8.79
N LYS A 65 -11.32 -6.33 -8.93
CA LYS A 65 -10.60 -7.39 -8.19
C LYS A 65 -10.46 -7.13 -6.69
N THR A 66 -10.50 -5.87 -6.27
CA THR A 66 -10.34 -5.46 -4.86
C THR A 66 -11.57 -4.77 -4.31
N ARG A 67 -12.63 -4.58 -5.12
CA ARG A 67 -13.89 -3.92 -4.74
C ARG A 67 -14.49 -4.50 -3.45
N SER A 68 -14.51 -5.82 -3.31
CA SER A 68 -15.08 -6.45 -2.12
C SER A 68 -14.39 -6.03 -0.82
N LEU A 69 -13.06 -5.83 -0.83
CA LEU A 69 -12.32 -5.34 0.34
C LEU A 69 -12.83 -3.97 0.78
N LYS A 70 -13.05 -3.06 -0.17
CA LYS A 70 -13.59 -1.73 0.12
C LYS A 70 -15.02 -1.80 0.64
N ASP A 71 -15.87 -2.60 -0.01
CA ASP A 71 -17.28 -2.73 0.35
C ASP A 71 -17.44 -3.32 1.77
N ASP A 72 -16.66 -4.37 2.09
CA ASP A 72 -16.63 -4.99 3.41
C ASP A 72 -16.18 -4.01 4.51
N LEU A 73 -15.18 -3.16 4.23
CA LEU A 73 -14.74 -2.12 5.17
C LEU A 73 -15.79 -1.04 5.41
N LEU A 74 -16.56 -0.70 4.38
CA LEU A 74 -17.65 0.29 4.46
C LEU A 74 -18.97 -0.32 4.97
N LYS A 75 -19.03 -1.64 5.13
CA LYS A 75 -20.26 -2.41 5.44
C LYS A 75 -21.37 -2.17 4.43
N ILE A 76 -20.99 -2.01 3.16
CA ILE A 76 -21.93 -1.87 2.04
C ILE A 76 -22.13 -3.29 1.50
N ASN A 77 -22.89 -4.09 2.25
CA ASN A 77 -23.23 -5.47 1.92
C ASN A 77 -24.74 -5.62 1.94
#